data_AF-A0A9I9EEA6-F1
#
_entry.id   AF-A0A9I9EEA6-F1
#
_cell.length_a   1.000
_cell.length_b   1.000
_cell.length_c   1.000
_cell.angle_alpha   90.00
_cell.angle_beta   90.00
_cell.angle_gamma   90.00
#
_symmetry.space_group_name_H-M   'P 1'
#
loop_
_entity.id
_entity.type
_entity.pdbx_description
1 polymer ?
#
loop_
_entity_poly.entity_id
_entity_poly.type
_entity_poly.pdbx_seq_one_letter_code
_entity_poly.pdbx_strand_id
1 'polypeptide(L)'
;MSSLLELASSQEDREGGGGGGGIQIPPNCNTILLPSQTFLSAAVSLKNQVVELTWKKRGNADIGVDPTVYNGLLGTAVTCLRSYEVTGNHQDLVLCSDIVDKCTVAARASHR
;
A
#
# COMPACT_ATOMS: atom_id res chain seq x y z
N MET A 1 3.18 -14.88 -23.68
CA MET A 1 1.84 -15.20 -24.23
C MET A 1 0.88 -15.31 -23.06
N SER A 2 -0.18 -14.52 -23.09
CA SER A 2 -1.18 -14.42 -22.02
C SER A 2 -1.96 -15.73 -21.91
N SER A 3 -2.17 -16.25 -20.70
CA SER A 3 -3.10 -17.36 -20.47
C SER A 3 -4.29 -16.80 -19.69
N LEU A 4 -5.36 -16.54 -20.44
CA LEU A 4 -6.69 -16.22 -19.97
C LEU A 4 -7.39 -17.58 -19.77
N LEU A 5 -7.80 -17.90 -18.54
CA LEU A 5 -8.63 -19.08 -18.26
C LEU A 5 -10.03 -18.62 -17.90
N GLU A 6 -10.92 -18.78 -18.89
CA GLU A 6 -12.37 -18.77 -18.76
C GLU A 6 -12.82 -19.89 -17.80
N LEU A 7 -13.65 -19.53 -16.82
CA LEU A 7 -14.41 -20.51 -16.04
C LEU A 7 -15.90 -20.20 -16.21
N ALA A 8 -16.53 -20.97 -17.09
CA ALA A 8 -17.96 -21.18 -17.08
C ALA A 8 -18.28 -22.29 -16.07
N SER A 9 -19.27 -22.06 -15.21
CA SER A 9 -19.99 -23.12 -14.51
C SER A 9 -21.42 -22.64 -14.32
N SER A 10 -22.30 -23.14 -15.18
CA SER A 10 -23.75 -23.10 -14.99
C SER A 10 -24.17 -24.39 -14.31
N GLN A 11 -24.93 -24.30 -13.21
CA GLN A 11 -25.94 -25.31 -12.90
C GLN A 11 -27.06 -24.68 -12.07
N GLU A 12 -28.26 -24.66 -12.66
CA GLU A 12 -29.55 -24.35 -12.04
C GLU A 12 -30.04 -25.57 -11.25
N ASP A 13 -30.61 -25.38 -10.04
CA ASP A 13 -32.06 -25.52 -9.80
C ASP A 13 -32.47 -25.30 -8.33
N ARG A 14 -33.68 -24.73 -8.18
CA ARG A 14 -34.50 -24.28 -7.02
C ARG A 14 -34.85 -25.40 -6.01
N GLU A 15 -35.42 -25.23 -4.82
CA GLU A 15 -35.92 -24.15 -3.93
C GLU A 15 -36.14 -24.81 -2.53
N GLY A 16 -36.09 -24.05 -1.43
CA GLY A 16 -36.56 -24.54 -0.12
C GLY A 16 -36.23 -23.57 1.02
N GLY A 17 -37.21 -22.76 1.42
CA GLY A 17 -37.03 -21.62 2.32
C GLY A 17 -36.84 -21.91 3.81
N GLY A 18 -36.47 -20.86 4.55
CA GLY A 18 -36.44 -20.83 6.01
C GLY A 18 -35.35 -19.90 6.54
N GLY A 19 -35.74 -18.78 7.15
CA GLY A 19 -34.85 -17.66 7.49
C GLY A 19 -33.75 -17.97 8.50
N GLY A 20 -32.62 -17.28 8.29
CA GLY A 20 -31.44 -17.30 9.15
C GLY A 20 -30.23 -16.82 8.34
N GLY A 21 -30.11 -15.51 8.13
CA GLY A 21 -29.05 -14.89 7.32
C GLY A 21 -27.66 -15.00 7.95
N GLY A 22 -27.13 -16.21 8.05
CA GLY A 22 -25.71 -16.45 8.25
C GLY A 22 -25.00 -16.28 6.91
N ILE A 23 -24.01 -15.38 6.85
CA ILE A 23 -23.10 -15.30 5.70
C ILE A 23 -22.36 -16.63 5.67
N GLN A 24 -22.78 -17.56 4.80
CA GLN A 24 -22.04 -18.78 4.50
C GLN A 24 -20.78 -18.36 3.75
N ILE A 25 -19.70 -18.13 4.49
CA ILE A 25 -18.37 -17.98 3.92
C ILE A 25 -18.06 -19.34 3.27
N PRO A 26 -17.83 -19.41 1.94
CA PRO A 26 -17.52 -20.67 1.28
C PRO A 26 -16.28 -21.32 1.93
N PRO A 27 -16.21 -22.66 2.01
CA PRO A 27 -15.15 -23.39 2.73
C PRO A 27 -13.77 -23.33 2.04
N ASN A 28 -13.56 -22.38 1.12
CA ASN A 28 -12.29 -22.11 0.49
C ASN A 28 -11.93 -20.60 0.52
N CYS A 29 -12.27 -19.89 1.60
CA CYS A 29 -11.44 -18.75 1.97
C CYS A 29 -10.08 -19.28 2.42
N ASN A 30 -9.27 -19.72 1.45
CA ASN A 30 -7.84 -19.79 1.58
C ASN A 30 -7.43 -18.36 1.92
N THR A 31 -7.30 -18.09 3.21
CA THR A 31 -6.46 -17.01 3.73
C THR A 31 -5.29 -16.91 2.78
N ILE A 32 -5.13 -15.73 2.17
CA ILE A 32 -4.03 -15.37 1.29
C ILE A 32 -2.75 -15.44 2.16
N LEU A 33 -2.29 -16.65 2.45
CA LEU A 33 -1.11 -16.97 3.22
C LEU A 33 0.03 -16.96 2.21
N LEU A 34 0.36 -15.78 1.70
CA LEU A 34 1.69 -15.64 1.13
C LEU A 34 2.68 -15.91 2.27
N PRO A 35 3.74 -16.70 2.03
CA PRO A 35 4.84 -16.79 2.97
C PRO A 35 5.28 -15.39 3.40
N SER A 36 5.58 -15.21 4.68
CA SER A 36 5.93 -13.89 5.26
C SER A 36 7.03 -13.17 4.48
N GLN A 37 8.01 -13.92 3.97
CA GLN A 37 9.07 -13.40 3.12
C GLN A 37 8.55 -12.89 1.76
N THR A 38 7.62 -13.59 1.13
CA THR A 38 7.02 -13.16 -0.15
C THR A 38 6.17 -11.91 0.05
N PHE A 39 5.39 -11.86 1.14
CA PHE A 39 4.63 -10.67 1.50
C PHE A 39 5.54 -9.48 1.79
N LEU A 40 6.61 -9.68 2.57
CA LEU A 40 7.59 -8.64 2.88
C LEU A 40 8.28 -8.12 1.62
N SER A 41 8.69 -9.01 0.71
CA SER A 41 9.29 -8.64 -0.58
C SER A 41 8.34 -7.80 -1.43
N ALA A 42 7.06 -8.21 -1.52
CA ALA A 42 6.03 -7.44 -2.22
C ALA A 42 5.79 -6.06 -1.58
N ALA A 43 5.75 -5.99 -0.25
CA ALA A 43 5.59 -4.74 0.50
C ALA A 43 6.78 -3.77 0.27
N VAL A 44 8.01 -4.29 0.31
CA VAL A 44 9.22 -3.49 0.02
C VAL A 44 9.22 -3.00 -1.43
N SER A 45 8.81 -3.85 -2.38
CA SER A 45 8.67 -3.48 -3.79
C SER A 45 7.63 -2.38 -3.98
N LEU A 46 6.45 -2.51 -3.37
CA LEU A 46 5.41 -1.48 -3.41
C LEU A 46 5.89 -0.16 -2.78
N LYS A 47 6.54 -0.21 -1.61
CA LYS A 47 7.16 0.95 -0.98
C LYS A 47 8.13 1.65 -1.95
N ASN A 48 8.99 0.90 -2.63
CA ASN A 48 9.96 1.48 -3.59
C ASN A 48 9.24 2.21 -4.73
N GLN A 49 8.14 1.66 -5.25
CA GLN A 49 7.33 2.31 -6.28
C GLN A 49 6.66 3.59 -5.75
N VAL A 50 6.09 3.55 -4.55
CA VAL A 50 5.48 4.73 -3.91
C VAL A 50 6.53 5.83 -3.73
N VAL A 51 7.70 5.52 -3.19
CA VAL A 51 8.83 6.47 -3.06
C VAL A 51 9.23 7.07 -4.41
N GLU A 52 9.33 6.25 -5.45
CA GLU A 52 9.68 6.76 -6.78
C GLU A 52 8.65 7.80 -7.28
N LEU A 53 7.36 7.51 -7.09
CA LEU A 53 6.27 8.36 -7.55
C LEU A 53 6.08 9.63 -6.72
N THR A 54 6.25 9.56 -5.39
CA THR A 54 5.96 10.67 -4.48
C THR A 54 7.17 11.55 -4.21
N TRP A 55 8.38 10.97 -4.19
CA TRP A 55 9.61 11.67 -3.84
C TRP A 55 10.52 11.94 -5.04
N LYS A 56 10.97 10.91 -5.75
CA LYS A 56 12.04 11.04 -6.76
C LYS A 56 11.56 11.67 -8.07
N LYS A 57 10.41 11.23 -8.59
CA LYS A 57 9.81 11.81 -9.80
C LYS A 57 9.30 13.23 -9.58
N ARG A 58 9.08 13.62 -8.32
CA ARG A 58 8.67 14.97 -7.91
C ARG A 58 9.85 15.93 -7.70
N GLY A 59 11.08 15.39 -7.64
CA GLY A 59 12.29 16.06 -7.17
C GLY A 59 12.84 17.24 -7.98
N ASN A 60 12.12 17.74 -9.00
CA ASN A 60 12.54 18.90 -9.79
C ASN A 60 11.40 19.88 -10.13
N ALA A 61 10.18 19.58 -9.73
CA ALA A 61 9.05 20.47 -9.99
C ALA A 61 8.66 21.12 -8.66
N ASP A 62 8.64 22.44 -8.63
CA ASP A 62 8.18 23.31 -7.53
C ASP A 62 6.66 23.16 -7.25
N ILE A 63 6.13 21.95 -7.49
CA ILE A 63 4.75 21.57 -7.24
C ILE A 63 4.63 21.40 -5.73
N GLY A 64 3.79 22.25 -5.12
CA GLY A 64 3.55 22.30 -3.68
C GLY A 64 3.52 20.90 -3.04
N VAL A 65 4.40 20.70 -2.06
CA VAL A 65 4.45 19.48 -1.25
C VAL A 65 3.23 19.47 -0.35
N ASP A 66 2.42 18.42 -0.43
CA ASP A 66 1.37 18.16 0.55
C ASP A 66 2.01 17.48 1.78
N PRO A 67 2.08 18.16 2.95
CA PRO A 67 2.72 17.61 4.14
C PRO A 67 1.80 16.69 4.94
N THR A 68 0.59 16.36 4.45
CA THR A 68 -0.35 15.49 5.18
C THR A 68 0.03 14.01 5.10
N VAL A 69 -0.45 13.22 6.06
CA VAL A 69 -0.19 11.78 6.14
C VAL A 69 -1.02 11.00 5.12
N TYR A 70 -2.30 11.35 4.94
CA TYR A 70 -3.26 10.49 4.23
C TYR A 70 -2.99 10.39 2.72
N ASN A 71 -2.69 11.52 2.08
CA ASN A 71 -2.44 11.58 0.64
C ASN A 71 -1.09 12.25 0.30
N GLY A 72 -0.43 12.85 1.30
CA GLY A 72 0.76 13.63 1.13
C GLY A 72 2.06 12.85 1.35
N LEU A 73 3.15 13.60 1.29
CA LEU A 73 4.50 13.07 1.34
C LEU A 73 4.84 12.47 2.72
N LEU A 74 4.19 12.93 3.78
CA LEU A 74 4.37 12.39 5.12
C LEU A 74 3.89 10.93 5.23
N GLY A 75 2.88 10.51 4.46
CA GLY A 75 2.49 9.10 4.36
C GLY A 75 3.59 8.21 3.77
N THR A 76 4.36 8.76 2.82
CA THR A 76 5.55 8.07 2.28
C THR A 76 6.64 7.94 3.34
N ALA A 77 6.86 8.99 4.16
CA ALA A 77 7.81 8.94 5.27
C ALA A 77 7.45 7.86 6.28
N VAL A 78 6.19 7.81 6.72
CA VAL A 78 5.70 6.77 7.65
C VAL A 78 5.91 5.38 7.06
N THR A 79 5.64 5.18 5.77
CA THR A 79 5.88 3.90 5.09
C THR A 79 7.37 3.52 5.09
N CYS A 80 8.28 4.48 4.89
CA CYS A 80 9.72 4.26 4.97
C CYS A 80 10.16 3.91 6.40
N LEU A 81 9.63 4.59 7.42
CA LEU A 81 9.88 4.27 8.81
C LEU A 81 9.45 2.83 9.15
N ARG A 82 8.24 2.43 8.74
CA ARG A 82 7.75 1.05 8.96
C ARG A 82 8.62 0.01 8.23
N SER A 83 9.12 0.33 7.04
CA SER A 83 10.08 -0.53 6.32
C SER A 83 11.38 -0.71 7.10
N TYR A 84 11.94 0.38 7.65
CA TYR A 84 13.13 0.33 8.49
C TYR A 84 12.90 -0.52 9.76
N GLU A 85 11.80 -0.33 10.46
CA GLU A 85 11.48 -1.09 11.68
C GLU A 85 11.42 -2.61 11.43
N VAL A 86 10.93 -3.02 10.27
CA VAL A 86 10.78 -4.45 9.92
C VAL A 86 12.04 -5.05 9.30
N THR A 87 12.77 -4.28 8.49
CA THR A 87 13.89 -4.80 7.68
C THR A 87 15.28 -4.43 8.22
N GLY A 88 15.38 -3.43 9.09
CA GLY A 88 16.65 -2.83 9.52
C GLY A 88 17.34 -1.99 8.43
N ASN A 89 16.70 -1.73 7.28
CA ASN A 89 17.29 -1.00 6.18
C ASN A 89 17.51 0.49 6.52
N HIS A 90 18.75 0.87 6.80
CA HIS A 90 19.09 2.24 7.19
C HIS A 90 18.82 3.28 6.08
N GLN A 91 18.82 2.88 4.80
CA GLN A 91 18.50 3.80 3.71
C GLN A 91 17.05 4.28 3.78
N ASP A 92 16.13 3.42 4.25
CA ASP A 92 14.73 3.81 4.45
C ASP A 92 14.59 4.82 5.59
N LEU A 93 15.42 4.72 6.63
CA LEU A 93 15.45 5.69 7.73
C LEU A 93 15.98 7.06 7.27
N VAL A 94 17.09 7.07 6.51
CA VAL A 94 17.66 8.30 5.94
C VAL A 94 16.62 8.99 5.04
N LEU A 95 15.99 8.23 4.15
CA LEU A 95 14.95 8.75 3.27
C LEU A 95 13.74 9.28 4.05
N CYS A 96 13.33 8.60 5.13
CA CYS A 96 12.27 9.09 6.01
C CYS A 96 12.62 10.47 6.59
N SER A 97 13.86 10.65 7.05
CA SER A 97 14.34 11.93 7.58
C SER A 97 14.27 13.04 6.52
N ASP A 98 14.79 12.78 5.32
CA ASP A 98 14.80 13.76 4.23
C ASP A 98 13.39 14.23 3.86
N ILE A 99 12.44 13.28 3.83
CA ILE A 99 11.03 13.58 3.55
C ILE A 99 10.43 14.44 4.67
N VAL A 100 10.67 14.10 5.94
CA VAL A 100 10.16 14.85 7.10
C VAL A 100 10.68 16.28 7.09
N ASP A 101 11.94 16.48 6.74
CA ASP A 101 12.53 17.83 6.62
C ASP A 101 11.82 18.65 5.54
N LYS A 102 11.55 18.07 4.37
CA LYS A 102 10.77 18.74 3.31
C LYS A 102 9.35 19.06 3.75
N CYS A 103 8.65 18.12 4.40
CA CYS A 103 7.32 18.35 4.94
C CYS A 103 7.31 19.47 5.98
N THR A 104 8.36 19.56 6.81
CA THR A 104 8.51 20.62 7.82
C THR A 104 8.64 22.00 7.17
N VAL A 105 9.42 22.11 6.10
CA VAL A 105 9.52 23.36 5.32
C VAL A 105 8.18 23.74 4.68
N ALA A 106 7.50 22.78 4.05
CA ALA A 106 6.21 23.00 3.41
C ALA A 106 5.11 23.42 4.40
N ALA A 107 5.02 22.75 5.55
CA ALA A 107 4.06 23.07 6.59
C ALA A 107 4.28 24.49 7.14
N ARG A 108 5.53 24.91 7.36
CA ARG A 108 5.86 26.28 7.80
C ARG A 108 5.49 27.34 6.77
N ALA A 109 5.69 27.04 5.48
CA ALA A 109 5.30 27.94 4.41
C ALA A 109 3.78 28.13 4.32
N SER A 110 2.99 27.12 4.67
CA SER A 110 1.52 27.20 4.69
C SER A 110 0.93 28.08 5.80
N HIS A 111 1.71 28.40 6.83
CA HIS A 111 1.28 29.26 7.94
C HIS A 111 1.60 30.75 7.72
N ARG A 112 2.19 31.11 6.57
CA ARG A 112 2.64 32.46 6.25
C ARG A 112 1.70 33.14 5.27
#